data_AF-A0A1V6CHR7-F1
#
_entry.id   AF-A0A1V6CHR7-F1
#
_cell.length_a   1.000
_cell.length_b   1.000
_cell.length_c   1.000
_cell.angle_alpha   90.00
_cell.angle_beta   90.00
_cell.angle_gamma   90.00
#
_symmetry.space_group_name_H-M   'P 1'
#
loop_
_entity.id
_entity.type
_entity.pdbx_description
1 polymer ?
#
loop_
_entity_poly.entity_id
_entity_poly.type
_entity_poly.pdbx_seq_one_letter_code
_entity_poly.pdbx_strand_id
1 'polypeptide(L)'
;MFDINCLNRMTINLMAAHMLESVGRKPEPHRLYFLDLVFWSLEQGHAEVEKSVSETIYAMASWRPQRIMNFLDLLPGQEYNPEGWESAQTPIDLALLVLKDIEDRMFVKFPWYGSFES
;
A
#
# COMPACT_ATOMS: atom_id res chain seq x y z
N MET A 1 -8.30 7.13 19.41
CA MET A 1 -7.80 7.82 18.21
C MET A 1 -7.05 6.77 17.40
N PHE A 2 -7.41 6.52 16.15
CA PHE A 2 -6.65 5.58 15.31
C PHE A 2 -5.30 6.20 14.99
N ASP A 3 -4.23 5.49 15.36
CA ASP A 3 -2.85 5.85 15.00
C ASP A 3 -2.29 4.83 13.98
N ILE A 4 -1.08 5.10 13.49
CA ILE A 4 -0.43 4.20 12.53
C ILE A 4 -0.14 2.83 13.14
N ASN A 5 0.12 2.75 14.45
CA ASN A 5 0.40 1.49 15.14
C ASN A 5 -0.83 0.57 15.15
N CYS A 6 -2.03 1.14 15.29
CA CYS A 6 -3.27 0.38 15.16
C CYS A 6 -3.43 -0.19 13.74
N LEU A 7 -3.14 0.61 12.71
CA LEU A 7 -3.23 0.15 11.32
C LEU A 7 -2.15 -0.90 11.00
N ASN A 8 -0.97 -0.80 11.61
CA ASN A 8 0.11 -1.78 11.47
C ASN A 8 -0.16 -3.12 12.15
N ARG A 9 -1.24 -3.25 12.93
CA ARG A 9 -1.72 -4.54 13.46
C ARG A 9 -2.63 -5.30 12.49
N MET A 10 -3.03 -4.69 11.37
CA MET A 10 -3.76 -5.38 10.32
C MET A 10 -2.93 -6.55 9.79
N THR A 11 -3.61 -7.62 9.40
CA THR A 11 -2.98 -8.88 9.01
C THR A 11 -2.03 -8.67 7.83
N ILE A 12 -2.44 -7.89 6.83
CA ILE A 12 -1.61 -7.57 5.68
C ILE A 12 -0.37 -6.75 6.03
N ASN A 13 -0.43 -5.86 7.02
CA ASN A 13 0.73 -5.11 7.47
C ASN A 13 1.72 -6.02 8.20
N LEU A 14 1.23 -6.90 9.08
CA LEU A 14 2.08 -7.89 9.75
C LEU A 14 2.76 -8.81 8.72
N MET A 15 2.03 -9.24 7.70
CA MET A 15 2.58 -10.04 6.60
C MET A 15 3.65 -9.25 5.81
N ALA A 16 3.38 -7.98 5.49
CA ALA A 16 4.34 -7.13 4.81
C ALA A 16 5.62 -6.90 5.63
N ALA A 17 5.51 -6.73 6.95
CA ALA A 17 6.67 -6.64 7.84
C ALA A 17 7.53 -7.90 7.78
N HIS A 18 6.92 -9.09 7.87
CA HIS A 18 7.64 -10.36 7.73
C HIS A 18 8.30 -10.51 6.34
N MET A 19 7.61 -10.10 5.28
CA MET A 19 8.15 -10.14 3.92
C MET A 19 9.35 -9.18 3.75
N LEU A 20 9.29 -7.97 4.32
CA LEU A 20 10.42 -7.04 4.37
C LEU A 20 11.63 -7.62 5.09
N GLU A 21 11.41 -8.27 6.24
CA GLU A 21 12.48 -8.93 6.99
C GLU A 21 13.14 -10.03 6.17
N SER A 22 12.37 -10.80 5.39
CA SER A 22 12.91 -11.87 4.54
C SER A 22 13.83 -11.37 3.42
N VAL A 23 13.71 -10.10 3.03
CA VAL A 23 14.59 -9.43 2.05
C VAL A 23 15.64 -8.53 2.71
N GLY A 24 15.85 -8.66 4.02
CA GLY A 24 16.87 -7.92 4.78
C GLY A 24 16.52 -6.45 5.02
N ARG A 25 15.26 -6.06 4.88
CA ARG A 25 14.76 -4.71 5.19
C ARG A 25 14.02 -4.72 6.53
N LYS A 26 14.00 -3.57 7.20
CA LYS A 26 13.18 -3.36 8.40
C LYS A 26 12.04 -2.41 8.05
N PRO A 27 10.81 -2.67 8.51
CA PRO A 27 9.72 -1.74 8.35
C PRO A 27 9.94 -0.47 9.19
N GLU A 28 9.57 0.68 8.63
CA GLU A 28 9.55 1.96 9.33
C GLU A 28 8.34 2.02 10.27
N PRO A 29 8.55 2.25 11.59
CA PRO A 29 7.48 2.12 12.60
C PRO A 29 6.40 3.20 12.49
N HIS A 30 6.66 4.29 11.75
CA HIS A 30 5.74 5.40 11.59
C HIS A 30 4.99 5.40 10.26
N ARG A 31 5.10 4.31 9.48
CA ARG A 31 4.46 4.12 8.18
C ARG A 31 3.76 2.77 8.13
N LEU A 32 2.84 2.60 7.18
CA LEU A 32 2.22 1.30 6.94
C LEU A 32 3.25 0.35 6.36
N TYR A 33 3.37 -0.84 6.93
CA TYR A 33 4.34 -1.84 6.49
C TYR A 33 4.13 -2.29 5.04
N PHE A 34 2.90 -2.31 4.56
CA PHE A 34 2.66 -2.59 3.13
C PHE A 34 3.18 -1.46 2.22
N LEU A 35 3.22 -0.20 2.68
CA LEU A 35 3.79 0.90 1.88
C LEU A 35 5.30 0.75 1.78
N ASP A 36 5.97 0.37 2.87
CA ASP A 36 7.39 0.02 2.88
C ASP A 36 7.71 -1.08 1.86
N LEU A 37 6.85 -2.10 1.79
CA LEU A 37 7.00 -3.19 0.85
C LEU A 37 6.79 -2.73 -0.61
N VAL A 38 5.82 -1.85 -0.86
CA VAL A 38 5.62 -1.24 -2.19
C VAL A 38 6.82 -0.39 -2.58
N PHE A 39 7.34 0.45 -1.69
CA PHE A 39 8.54 1.25 -1.97
C PHE A 39 9.75 0.37 -2.27
N TRP A 40 9.96 -0.69 -1.49
CA TRP A 40 11.02 -1.66 -1.77
C TRP A 40 10.86 -2.27 -3.17
N SER A 41 9.66 -2.70 -3.55
CA SER A 41 9.39 -3.27 -4.88
C SER A 41 9.69 -2.29 -6.02
N LEU A 42 9.30 -1.03 -5.86
CA LEU A 42 9.60 0.04 -6.82
C LEU A 42 11.11 0.34 -6.89
N GLU A 43 11.81 0.40 -5.76
CA GLU A 43 13.27 0.59 -5.70
C GLU A 43 14.04 -0.52 -6.42
N GLN A 44 13.53 -1.76 -6.39
CA GLN A 44 14.13 -2.91 -7.08
C GLN A 44 13.75 -2.99 -8.57
N GLY A 45 12.86 -2.12 -9.06
CA GLY A 45 12.37 -2.16 -10.45
C GLY A 45 11.46 -3.35 -10.74
N HIS A 46 10.77 -3.88 -9.72
CA HIS A 46 9.81 -4.99 -9.90
C HIS A 46 8.44 -4.54 -10.41
N ALA A 47 8.18 -3.23 -10.43
CA ALA A 47 6.99 -2.62 -10.99
C ALA A 47 7.31 -1.28 -11.64
N GLU A 48 6.61 -0.99 -12.73
CA GLU A 48 6.52 0.35 -13.32
C GLU A 48 5.12 0.88 -13.06
N VAL A 49 5.02 2.14 -12.67
CA VAL A 49 3.75 2.79 -12.32
C VAL A 49 3.69 4.15 -13.01
N GLU A 50 2.48 4.61 -13.28
CA GLU A 50 2.29 5.98 -13.75
C GLU A 50 2.82 6.98 -12.71
N LYS A 51 3.27 8.15 -13.20
CA LYS A 51 3.80 9.21 -12.33
C LYS A 51 2.79 9.62 -11.25
N SER A 52 1.52 9.76 -11.61
CA SER A 52 0.40 10.04 -10.72
C SER A 52 0.28 9.04 -9.55
N VAL A 53 0.38 7.76 -9.88
CA VAL A 53 0.32 6.64 -8.92
C VAL A 53 1.53 6.71 -7.98
N SER A 54 2.74 6.87 -8.52
CA SER A 54 3.93 7.02 -7.69
C SER A 54 3.83 8.20 -6.71
N GLU A 55 3.42 9.38 -7.19
CA GLU A 55 3.27 10.58 -6.36
C GLU A 55 2.26 10.37 -5.23
N THR A 56 1.18 9.64 -5.50
CA THR A 56 0.17 9.32 -4.49
C THR A 56 0.70 8.36 -3.44
N ILE A 57 1.41 7.29 -3.84
CA ILE A 57 2.02 6.34 -2.90
C ILE A 57 3.04 7.06 -2.01
N TYR A 58 3.90 7.91 -2.58
CA TYR A 58 4.84 8.72 -1.79
C TYR A 58 4.11 9.68 -0.85
N ALA A 59 3.02 10.31 -1.30
CA ALA A 59 2.21 11.18 -0.44
C ALA A 59 1.56 10.40 0.71
N MET A 60 1.09 9.16 0.48
CA MET A 60 0.45 8.30 1.49
C MET A 60 1.32 8.07 2.72
N ALA A 61 2.65 8.04 2.56
CA ALA A 61 3.59 7.90 3.67
C ALA A 61 3.48 9.03 4.71
N SER A 62 2.97 10.20 4.32
CA SER A 62 2.79 11.38 5.18
C SER A 62 1.34 11.57 5.65
N TRP A 63 0.42 10.73 5.19
CA TRP A 63 -0.99 10.91 5.49
C TRP A 63 -1.32 10.61 6.95
N ARG A 64 -2.28 11.35 7.49
CA ARG A 64 -2.87 11.02 8.78
C ARG A 64 -3.63 9.69 8.67
N PRO A 65 -3.67 8.86 9.73
CA PRO A 65 -4.37 7.57 9.73
C PRO A 65 -5.82 7.65 9.21
N GLN A 66 -6.54 8.72 9.53
CA GLN A 66 -7.92 8.91 9.07
C GLN A 66 -8.01 9.06 7.54
N ARG A 67 -7.04 9.74 6.92
CA ARG A 67 -7.00 9.90 5.46
C ARG A 67 -6.67 8.58 4.77
N ILE A 68 -5.79 7.78 5.38
CA ILE A 68 -5.47 6.42 4.93
C ILE A 68 -6.73 5.55 4.97
N MET A 69 -7.42 5.50 6.11
CA MET A 69 -8.65 4.72 6.25
C MET A 69 -9.71 5.14 5.23
N ASN A 70 -9.93 6.44 5.03
CA ASN A 70 -10.86 6.95 4.02
C ASN A 70 -10.45 6.58 2.59
N PHE A 71 -9.14 6.57 2.29
CA PHE A 71 -8.66 6.15 0.98
C PHE A 71 -8.85 4.65 0.75
N LEU A 72 -8.64 3.82 1.78
CA LEU A 72 -8.83 2.37 1.72
C LEU A 72 -10.29 1.94 1.95
N ASP A 73 -11.22 2.89 2.10
CA ASP A 73 -12.64 2.65 2.42
C ASP A 73 -12.86 1.80 3.67
N LEU A 74 -12.04 2.01 4.70
CA LEU A 74 -12.07 1.26 5.95
C LEU A 74 -12.89 1.96 7.02
N LEU A 75 -13.80 1.21 7.63
CA LEU A 75 -14.42 1.56 8.90
C LEU A 75 -13.50 1.22 10.08
N PRO A 76 -13.69 1.86 11.25
CA PRO A 76 -13.04 1.47 12.50
C PRO A 76 -13.06 -0.05 12.75
N GLY A 77 -11.89 -0.68 12.80
CA GLY A 77 -11.73 -2.11 13.07
C GLY A 77 -11.88 -3.03 11.85
N GLN A 78 -12.08 -2.49 10.65
CA GLN A 78 -12.00 -3.29 9.42
C GLN A 78 -10.55 -3.52 9.00
N GLU A 79 -10.32 -4.68 8.40
CA GLU A 79 -9.05 -5.07 7.80
C GLU A 79 -8.96 -4.59 6.35
N TYR A 80 -7.75 -4.19 5.93
CA TYR A 80 -7.44 -3.94 4.53
C TYR A 80 -7.18 -5.27 3.81
N ASN A 81 -7.99 -5.57 2.80
CA ASN A 81 -8.01 -6.86 2.10
C ASN A 81 -7.99 -6.66 0.57
N PRO A 82 -6.86 -6.26 -0.03
CA PRO A 82 -6.73 -6.17 -1.48
C PRO A 82 -6.92 -7.56 -2.12
N GLU A 83 -7.56 -7.65 -3.28
CA GLU A 83 -7.92 -8.93 -3.88
C GLU A 83 -6.70 -9.86 -4.06
N GLY A 84 -6.83 -11.13 -3.68
CA GLY A 84 -5.78 -12.15 -3.86
C GLY A 84 -4.62 -12.13 -2.86
N TRP A 85 -4.59 -11.18 -1.90
CA TRP A 85 -3.47 -11.00 -0.97
C TRP A 85 -3.11 -12.26 -0.15
N GLU A 86 -4.11 -13.07 0.24
CA GLU A 86 -3.91 -14.30 1.03
C GLU A 86 -3.08 -15.37 0.31
N SER A 87 -3.04 -15.30 -1.03
CA SER A 87 -2.28 -16.24 -1.86
C SER A 87 -0.84 -15.80 -2.13
N ALA A 88 -0.46 -14.58 -1.75
CA ALA A 88 0.87 -14.04 -1.98
C ALA A 88 1.94 -14.89 -1.28
N GLN A 89 2.88 -15.45 -2.05
CA GLN A 89 3.94 -16.31 -1.52
C GLN A 89 5.27 -15.56 -1.38
N THR A 90 5.46 -14.51 -2.17
CA THR A 90 6.69 -13.73 -2.18
C THR A 90 6.47 -12.27 -1.78
N PRO A 91 7.51 -11.58 -1.29
CA PRO A 91 7.47 -10.13 -1.06
C PRO A 91 7.04 -9.34 -2.30
N ILE A 92 7.45 -9.79 -3.49
CA ILE A 92 7.09 -9.15 -4.76
C ILE A 92 5.59 -9.32 -5.02
N ASP A 93 5.05 -10.53 -4.87
CA ASP A 93 3.63 -10.80 -5.11
C ASP A 93 2.74 -9.89 -4.25
N LEU A 94 3.03 -9.80 -2.95
CA LEU A 94 2.25 -8.96 -2.05
C LEU A 94 2.38 -7.48 -2.41
N ALA A 95 3.60 -7.01 -2.72
CA ALA A 95 3.82 -5.64 -3.14
C ALA A 95 2.99 -5.27 -4.37
N LEU A 96 2.97 -6.16 -5.38
CA LEU A 96 2.24 -5.95 -6.62
C LEU A 96 0.71 -5.95 -6.41
N LEU A 97 0.19 -6.84 -5.56
CA LEU A 97 -1.25 -6.89 -5.24
C LEU A 97 -1.69 -5.62 -4.50
N VAL A 98 -0.91 -5.17 -3.52
CA VAL A 98 -1.19 -3.92 -2.80
C VAL A 98 -1.10 -2.71 -3.72
N LEU A 99 -0.05 -2.66 -4.56
CA LEU A 99 0.14 -1.60 -5.53
C LEU A 99 -1.03 -1.51 -6.50
N LYS A 100 -1.46 -2.66 -7.04
CA LYS A 100 -2.60 -2.75 -7.95
C LYS A 100 -3.89 -2.26 -7.29
N ASP A 101 -4.19 -2.65 -6.06
CA ASP A 101 -5.40 -2.19 -5.38
C ASP A 101 -5.36 -0.67 -5.09
N ILE A 102 -4.19 -0.12 -4.72
CA ILE A 102 -4.02 1.34 -4.58
C ILE A 102 -4.30 2.03 -5.91
N GLU A 103 -3.73 1.55 -7.00
CA GLU A 103 -3.92 2.07 -8.35
C GLU A 103 -5.39 2.02 -8.78
N ASP A 104 -6.05 0.86 -8.63
CA ASP A 104 -7.47 0.70 -8.95
C ASP A 104 -8.34 1.68 -8.16
N ARG A 105 -8.07 1.86 -6.84
CA ARG A 105 -8.76 2.85 -6.00
C ARG A 105 -8.49 4.28 -6.43
N MET A 106 -7.28 4.58 -6.86
CA MET A 106 -6.95 5.92 -7.37
C MET A 106 -7.79 6.24 -8.59
N PHE A 107 -7.93 5.33 -9.55
CA PHE A 107 -8.75 5.56 -10.74
C PHE A 107 -10.24 5.73 -10.40
N VAL A 108 -10.74 5.03 -9.38
CA VAL A 108 -12.12 5.21 -8.90
C VAL A 108 -12.31 6.56 -8.19
N LYS A 109 -11.39 6.93 -7.30
CA LYS A 109 -11.51 8.15 -6.47
C LYS A 109 -11.13 9.42 -7.22
N PHE A 110 -10.28 9.29 -8.22
CA PHE A 110 -9.76 10.40 -9.01
C PHE A 110 -9.78 10.04 -10.51
N PRO A 111 -10.96 10.02 -11.14
CA PRO A 111 -11.13 9.55 -12.52
C PRO A 111 -10.29 10.31 -13.56
N TRP A 112 -9.89 11.54 -13.24
CA TRP A 112 -9.08 12.41 -14.10
C TRP A 112 -7.60 12.02 -14.21
N TYR A 113 -7.12 11.03 -13.43
CA TYR A 113 -5.79 10.46 -13.61
C TYR A 113 -5.74 9.39 -14.70
N GLY A 114 -6.89 8.86 -15.14
CA GLY A 114 -6.96 8.12 -16.39
C GLY A 114 -6.77 9.10 -17.54
N SER A 115 -5.64 9.00 -18.24
CA SER A 115 -5.34 9.85 -19.39
C SER A 115 -6.54 9.92 -20.32
N PHE A 116 -7.11 11.11 -20.51
CA PHE A 116 -7.71 11.43 -21.80
C PHE A 116 -6.54 11.47 -22.77
N GLU A 117 -6.31 10.38 -23.51
CA GLU A 117 -5.57 10.48 -24.77
C GLU A 117 -6.22 11.62 -25.57
N SER A 118 -5.47 12.69 -25.79
CA SER A 118 -5.80 13.80 -26.69
C SER A 118 -4.76 13.87 -27.80
#